data_AF-A0A966Z2Y8-F1
#
_entry.id   AF-A0A966Z2Y8-F1
#
_cell.length_a   1.000
_cell.length_b   1.000
_cell.length_c   1.000
_cell.angle_alpha   90.00
_cell.angle_beta   90.00
_cell.angle_gamma   90.00
#
_symmetry.space_group_name_H-M   'P 1'
#
loop_
_entity.id
_entity.type
_entity.pdbx_description
1 polymer ?
#
loop_
_entity_poly.entity_id
_entity_poly.type
_entity_poly.pdbx_seq_one_letter_code
_entity_poly.pdbx_strand_id
1 'polypeptide(L)'
;MIQWLAHGYLDWAWWQIVIFTLVMTHITIASVTIFLHRCQAHRALDLHAIPSHFFRFWLWLTTGMVTKEWASVHRKHHAKCESVEDPHSPQVLGIDTVLLRGAELYKVEAAKKETLEKFGHGTPDDWIEHQLYSRFTWQGVGLMLIIDLFLFGAIGATVWAVQMLWIPITAAGVINGIGHYWGYRNYDCEDASTNIVPWGILIGGEELHNNHHTYATSAKLSNKWYEFDIGWAYICALRSLGLAKVKKVPPKPILSEVRPADDKTLEAIITNRYEIMARYSKTLKRCIANEFQHMQEFASHLKDARDWLYKDESKLTALEKEKLEGLMKTNSQLRKMIEMRRELHAIWGRSNATREQLLGQLRSWCNRAEETGPHSLKEFSLRLRRYSNPA
;
A
#
# COMPACT_ATOMS: atom_id res chain seq x y z
N MET A 1 -22.63 -42.20 15.65
CA MET A 1 -21.24 -41.96 15.18
C MET A 1 -21.19 -41.67 13.68
N ILE A 2 -21.65 -42.57 12.80
CA ILE A 2 -21.63 -42.35 11.33
C ILE A 2 -22.40 -41.09 10.90
N GLN A 3 -23.60 -40.86 11.45
CA GLN A 3 -24.41 -39.67 11.13
C GLN A 3 -23.70 -38.36 11.50
N TRP A 4 -23.12 -38.27 12.70
CA TRP A 4 -22.34 -37.10 13.11
C TRP A 4 -21.06 -36.93 12.29
N LEU A 5 -20.38 -38.02 11.89
CA LEU A 5 -19.24 -37.91 10.99
C LEU A 5 -19.62 -37.37 9.62
N ALA A 6 -20.84 -37.63 9.15
CA ALA A 6 -21.33 -37.12 7.86
C ALA A 6 -21.84 -35.67 7.94
N HIS A 7 -22.50 -35.30 9.05
CA HIS A 7 -23.29 -34.06 9.16
C HIS A 7 -22.82 -33.07 10.23
N GLY A 8 -21.91 -33.50 11.10
CA GLY A 8 -21.48 -32.76 12.27
C GLY A 8 -22.58 -32.59 13.31
N TYR A 9 -22.34 -31.68 14.25
CA TYR A 9 -23.30 -31.30 15.28
C TYR A 9 -24.43 -30.41 14.74
N LEU A 10 -24.13 -29.55 13.76
CA LEU A 10 -25.08 -28.55 13.28
C LEU A 10 -26.04 -29.06 12.19
N ASP A 11 -25.68 -30.14 11.49
CA ASP A 11 -26.44 -30.70 10.36
C ASP A 11 -26.88 -29.64 9.35
N TRP A 12 -25.92 -28.78 8.96
CA TRP A 12 -26.15 -27.67 8.06
C TRP A 12 -26.12 -28.10 6.60
N ALA A 13 -26.96 -27.45 5.79
CA ALA A 13 -26.90 -27.55 4.34
C ALA A 13 -25.57 -26.98 3.81
N TRP A 14 -25.11 -27.51 2.68
CA TRP A 14 -23.81 -27.13 2.09
C TRP A 14 -23.63 -25.61 1.91
N TRP A 15 -24.69 -24.87 1.56
CA TRP A 15 -24.61 -23.43 1.34
C TRP A 15 -24.42 -22.64 2.65
N GLN A 16 -24.94 -23.15 3.77
CA GLN A 16 -24.73 -22.55 5.10
C GLN A 16 -23.28 -22.71 5.51
N ILE A 17 -22.68 -23.88 5.23
CA ILE A 17 -21.25 -24.15 5.46
C ILE A 17 -20.37 -23.22 4.62
N VAL A 18 -20.73 -23.00 3.35
CA VAL A 18 -20.00 -22.05 2.48
C VAL A 18 -20.07 -20.63 3.03
N ILE A 19 -21.26 -20.14 3.40
CA ILE A 19 -21.40 -18.80 3.98
C ILE A 19 -20.60 -18.68 5.29
N PHE A 20 -20.69 -19.69 6.17
CA PHE A 20 -19.89 -19.73 7.39
C PHE A 20 -18.40 -19.63 7.09
N THR A 21 -17.90 -20.46 6.16
CA THR A 21 -16.49 -20.46 5.77
C THR A 21 -16.04 -19.08 5.30
N LEU A 22 -16.85 -18.44 4.42
CA LEU A 22 -16.56 -17.09 3.91
C LEU A 22 -16.57 -16.03 5.02
N VAL A 23 -17.50 -16.11 5.98
CA VAL A 23 -17.55 -15.19 7.12
C VAL A 23 -16.31 -15.37 8.00
N MET A 24 -15.92 -16.61 8.29
CA MET A 24 -14.76 -16.90 9.14
C MET A 24 -13.46 -16.42 8.49
N THR A 25 -13.26 -16.69 7.20
CA THR A 25 -12.08 -16.19 6.48
C THR A 25 -12.06 -14.67 6.39
N HIS A 26 -13.24 -14.04 6.26
CA HIS A 26 -13.35 -12.58 6.27
C HIS A 26 -12.99 -11.97 7.63
N ILE A 27 -13.37 -12.60 8.74
CA ILE A 27 -12.93 -12.17 10.08
C ILE A 27 -11.41 -12.31 10.20
N THR A 28 -10.81 -13.37 9.66
CA THR A 28 -9.35 -13.53 9.63
C THR A 28 -8.68 -12.42 8.82
N ILE A 29 -9.20 -12.08 7.64
CA ILE A 29 -8.72 -10.95 6.84
C ILE A 29 -8.84 -9.63 7.62
N ALA A 30 -10.00 -9.37 8.23
CA ALA A 30 -10.23 -8.18 9.05
C ALA A 30 -9.23 -8.10 10.22
N SER A 31 -8.89 -9.24 10.80
CA SER A 31 -7.89 -9.33 11.87
C SER A 31 -6.48 -9.02 11.35
N VAL A 32 -6.08 -9.57 10.20
CA VAL A 32 -4.77 -9.25 9.58
C VAL A 32 -4.69 -7.77 9.21
N THR A 33 -5.68 -7.23 8.48
CA THR A 33 -5.65 -5.83 8.00
C THR A 33 -5.72 -4.82 9.14
N ILE A 34 -6.65 -4.96 10.08
CA ILE A 34 -6.86 -3.96 11.13
C ILE A 34 -5.78 -4.07 12.20
N PHE A 35 -5.51 -5.29 12.69
CA PHE A 35 -4.61 -5.51 13.81
C PHE A 35 -3.16 -5.66 13.36
N LEU A 36 -2.80 -6.69 12.60
CA LEU A 36 -1.39 -6.93 12.25
C LEU A 36 -0.82 -5.83 11.35
N HIS A 37 -1.55 -5.45 10.31
CA HIS A 37 -1.07 -4.52 9.30
C HIS A 37 -1.15 -3.07 9.77
N ARG A 38 -2.35 -2.50 9.88
CA ARG A 38 -2.53 -1.07 10.15
C ARG A 38 -2.15 -0.68 11.58
N CYS A 39 -2.51 -1.49 12.58
CA CYS A 39 -2.22 -1.19 13.99
C CYS A 39 -0.78 -1.57 14.36
N GLN A 40 -0.39 -2.84 14.24
CA GLN A 40 0.90 -3.32 14.73
C GLN A 40 2.04 -2.92 13.81
N ALA A 41 2.01 -3.24 12.51
CA ALA A 41 3.13 -2.94 11.62
C ALA A 41 3.30 -1.42 11.38
N HIS A 42 2.21 -0.70 11.11
CA HIS A 42 2.26 0.70 10.69
C HIS A 42 1.93 1.75 11.75
N ARG A 43 1.40 1.33 12.92
CA ARG A 43 0.98 2.24 14.00
C ARG A 43 0.03 3.34 13.51
N ALA A 44 -0.83 3.02 12.56
CA ALA A 44 -1.75 3.96 11.93
C ALA A 44 -2.97 4.30 12.81
N LEU A 45 -3.28 3.40 13.75
CA LEU A 45 -4.33 3.54 14.75
C LEU A 45 -3.91 2.86 16.06
N ASP A 46 -4.51 3.30 17.16
CA ASP A 46 -4.55 2.55 18.42
C ASP A 46 -5.88 1.82 18.53
N LEU A 47 -5.85 0.60 19.05
CA LEU A 47 -7.03 -0.18 19.38
C LEU A 47 -7.22 -0.27 20.89
N HIS A 48 -8.46 -0.27 21.33
CA HIS A 48 -8.82 -0.62 22.69
C HIS A 48 -8.42 -2.06 23.01
N ALA A 49 -8.21 -2.38 24.28
CA ALA A 49 -7.74 -3.71 24.72
C ALA A 49 -8.65 -4.85 24.26
N ILE A 50 -9.97 -4.62 24.23
CA ILE A 50 -10.98 -5.61 23.82
C ILE A 50 -10.79 -6.07 22.35
N PRO A 51 -10.94 -5.20 21.33
CA PRO A 51 -10.72 -5.63 19.95
C PRO A 51 -9.27 -6.06 19.71
N SER A 52 -8.29 -5.42 20.36
CA SER A 52 -6.89 -5.83 20.25
C SER A 52 -6.68 -7.28 20.71
N HIS A 53 -7.28 -7.69 21.82
CA HIS A 53 -7.17 -9.06 22.32
C HIS A 53 -7.96 -10.04 21.45
N PHE A 54 -9.17 -9.66 21.03
CA PHE A 54 -9.97 -10.46 20.10
C PHE A 54 -9.18 -10.81 18.84
N PHE A 55 -8.55 -9.82 18.19
CA PHE A 55 -7.78 -10.07 16.97
C PHE A 55 -6.56 -10.97 17.23
N ARG A 56 -5.84 -10.78 18.34
CA ARG A 56 -4.70 -11.65 18.71
C ARG A 56 -5.14 -13.10 18.89
N PHE A 57 -6.19 -13.32 19.68
CA PHE A 57 -6.75 -14.65 19.90
C PHE A 57 -7.23 -15.28 18.59
N TRP A 58 -7.96 -14.52 17.77
CA TRP A 58 -8.48 -15.02 16.51
C TRP A 58 -7.37 -15.47 15.57
N LEU A 59 -6.33 -14.64 15.40
CA LEU A 59 -5.18 -14.97 14.55
C LEU A 59 -4.42 -16.19 15.07
N TRP A 60 -4.22 -16.30 16.39
CA TRP A 60 -3.65 -17.51 16.97
C TRP A 60 -4.48 -18.77 16.64
N LEU A 61 -5.80 -18.67 16.75
CA LEU A 61 -6.73 -19.77 16.46
C LEU A 61 -6.74 -20.15 14.97
N THR A 62 -6.74 -19.18 14.05
CA THR A 62 -7.01 -19.42 12.63
C THR A 62 -5.77 -19.41 11.73
N THR A 63 -4.64 -18.90 12.19
CA THR A 63 -3.42 -18.81 11.38
C THR A 63 -2.14 -19.23 12.10
N GLY A 64 -2.15 -19.21 13.44
CA GLY A 64 -0.96 -19.47 14.26
C GLY A 64 0.13 -18.40 14.13
N MET A 65 -0.18 -17.24 13.54
CA MET A 65 0.79 -16.16 13.34
C MET A 65 1.13 -15.47 14.66
N VAL A 66 2.41 -15.26 14.90
CA VAL A 66 2.90 -14.46 16.03
C VAL A 66 2.98 -12.98 15.62
N THR A 67 2.45 -12.09 16.47
CA THR A 67 2.33 -10.67 16.16
C THR A 67 3.67 -10.03 15.83
N LYS A 68 4.69 -10.35 16.63
CA LYS A 68 6.05 -9.81 16.46
C LYS A 68 6.70 -10.27 15.17
N GLU A 69 6.55 -11.54 14.81
CA GLU A 69 7.09 -12.08 13.56
C GLU A 69 6.47 -11.37 12.36
N TRP A 70 5.14 -11.32 12.30
CA TRP A 70 4.41 -10.72 11.19
C TRP A 70 4.76 -9.24 11.02
N ALA A 71 4.69 -8.46 12.09
CA ALA A 71 5.02 -7.04 12.03
C ALA A 71 6.48 -6.80 11.64
N SER A 72 7.41 -7.65 12.08
CA SER A 72 8.84 -7.52 11.73
C SER A 72 9.09 -7.77 10.25
N VAL A 73 8.56 -8.86 9.70
CA VAL A 73 8.73 -9.20 8.28
C VAL A 73 8.09 -8.13 7.40
N HIS A 74 6.89 -7.66 7.73
CA HIS A 74 6.20 -6.61 6.99
C HIS A 74 6.95 -5.26 7.05
N ARG A 75 7.44 -4.87 8.22
CA ARG A 75 8.25 -3.65 8.36
C ARG A 75 9.58 -3.74 7.60
N LYS A 76 10.21 -4.92 7.58
CA LYS A 76 11.42 -5.17 6.78
C LYS A 76 11.12 -5.03 5.27
N HIS A 77 10.01 -5.61 4.80
CA HIS A 77 9.55 -5.44 3.44
C HIS A 77 9.41 -3.96 3.06
N HIS A 78 8.72 -3.14 3.85
CA HIS A 78 8.64 -1.70 3.58
C HIS A 78 10.00 -0.99 3.60
N ALA A 79 10.88 -1.36 4.54
CA ALA A 79 12.19 -0.71 4.68
C ALA A 79 13.18 -1.09 3.57
N LYS A 80 12.98 -2.26 2.94
CA LYS A 80 13.90 -2.86 1.97
C LYS A 80 13.20 -3.16 0.64
N CYS A 81 12.06 -2.53 0.40
CA CYS A 81 11.15 -2.87 -0.68
C CYS A 81 11.86 -2.92 -2.03
N GLU A 82 11.66 -4.00 -2.78
CA GLU A 82 12.30 -4.26 -4.08
C GLU A 82 13.83 -4.29 -4.10
N SER A 83 14.46 -4.48 -2.93
CA SER A 83 15.88 -4.80 -2.83
C SER A 83 16.09 -6.30 -2.59
N VAL A 84 17.32 -6.76 -2.71
CA VAL A 84 17.70 -8.15 -2.36
C VAL A 84 17.47 -8.49 -0.89
N GLU A 85 17.28 -7.49 -0.03
CA GLU A 85 16.96 -7.69 1.39
C GLU A 85 15.44 -7.74 1.65
N ASP A 86 14.59 -7.49 0.64
CA ASP A 86 13.14 -7.68 0.75
C ASP A 86 12.82 -9.18 0.85
N PRO A 87 12.15 -9.65 1.92
CA PRO A 87 11.86 -11.07 2.09
C PRO A 87 10.94 -11.66 1.01
N HIS A 88 10.15 -10.83 0.33
CA HIS A 88 9.15 -11.32 -0.63
C HIS A 88 8.96 -10.36 -1.82
N SER A 89 10.03 -9.72 -2.29
CA SER A 89 9.98 -8.93 -3.53
C SER A 89 9.77 -9.84 -4.75
N PRO A 90 8.68 -9.69 -5.51
CA PRO A 90 8.50 -10.41 -6.77
C PRO A 90 9.39 -9.85 -7.90
N GLN A 91 9.90 -8.62 -7.75
CA GLN A 91 10.85 -8.04 -8.71
C GLN A 91 12.22 -8.69 -8.62
N VAL A 92 12.61 -9.17 -7.43
CA VAL A 92 13.90 -9.86 -7.21
C VAL A 92 13.74 -11.38 -7.30
N LEU A 93 12.72 -11.95 -6.66
CA LEU A 93 12.54 -13.40 -6.53
C LEU A 93 11.72 -14.04 -7.65
N GLY A 94 11.09 -13.21 -8.50
CA GLY A 94 10.15 -13.63 -9.51
C GLY A 94 8.72 -13.80 -8.97
N ILE A 95 7.75 -13.46 -9.81
CA ILE A 95 6.33 -13.46 -9.44
C ILE A 95 5.81 -14.86 -9.06
N ASP A 96 6.24 -15.90 -9.78
CA ASP A 96 5.81 -17.28 -9.50
C ASP A 96 6.27 -17.75 -8.12
N THR A 97 7.48 -17.38 -7.71
CA THR A 97 8.02 -17.69 -6.39
C THR A 97 7.18 -17.06 -5.30
N VAL A 98 6.83 -15.78 -5.42
CA VAL A 98 6.05 -15.09 -4.39
C VAL A 98 4.60 -15.60 -4.36
N LEU A 99 3.97 -15.81 -5.52
CA LEU A 99 2.60 -16.34 -5.60
C LEU A 99 2.45 -17.73 -4.99
N LEU A 100 3.41 -18.62 -5.23
CA LEU A 100 3.31 -20.02 -4.83
C LEU A 100 3.99 -20.32 -3.49
N ARG A 101 4.99 -19.51 -3.10
CA ARG A 101 5.84 -19.77 -1.93
C ARG A 101 5.94 -18.60 -0.94
N GLY A 102 5.04 -17.62 -1.04
CA GLY A 102 5.06 -16.44 -0.18
C GLY A 102 5.01 -16.76 1.32
N ALA A 103 4.28 -17.81 1.71
CA ALA A 103 4.20 -18.26 3.09
C ALA A 103 5.51 -18.89 3.59
N GLU A 104 6.22 -19.62 2.72
CA GLU A 104 7.54 -20.17 3.00
C GLU A 104 8.59 -19.07 3.13
N LEU A 105 8.57 -18.08 2.23
CA LEU A 105 9.42 -16.89 2.32
C LEU A 105 9.20 -16.15 3.65
N TYR A 106 7.94 -15.96 4.03
CA TYR A 106 7.57 -15.41 5.34
C TYR A 106 8.18 -16.22 6.49
N LYS A 107 8.01 -17.55 6.50
CA LYS A 107 8.54 -18.42 7.57
C LYS A 107 10.06 -18.35 7.68
N VAL A 108 10.76 -18.34 6.54
CA VAL A 108 12.23 -18.22 6.50
C VAL A 108 12.68 -16.91 7.14
N GLU A 109 12.01 -15.81 6.83
CA GLU A 109 12.37 -14.51 7.38
C GLU A 109 11.96 -14.35 8.85
N ALA A 110 10.78 -14.85 9.23
CA ALA A 110 10.28 -14.83 10.61
C ALA A 110 11.20 -15.57 11.59
N ALA A 111 11.91 -16.61 11.13
CA ALA A 111 12.87 -17.35 11.92
C ALA A 111 14.18 -16.58 12.20
N LYS A 112 14.43 -15.44 11.55
CA LYS A 112 15.68 -14.66 11.71
C LYS A 112 15.60 -13.74 12.92
N LYS A 113 16.38 -14.04 13.94
CA LYS A 113 16.46 -13.24 15.18
C LYS A 113 16.80 -11.78 14.92
N GLU A 114 17.75 -11.50 14.01
CA GLU A 114 18.13 -10.13 13.64
C GLU A 114 16.93 -9.30 13.14
N THR A 115 16.08 -9.90 12.31
CA THR A 115 14.87 -9.24 11.80
C THR A 115 13.89 -8.93 12.91
N LEU A 116 13.67 -9.86 13.84
CA LEU A 116 12.78 -9.66 14.99
C LEU A 116 13.32 -8.61 15.97
N GLU A 117 14.64 -8.57 16.19
CA GLU A 117 15.29 -7.58 17.04
C GLU A 117 15.23 -6.19 16.44
N LYS A 118 15.47 -6.04 15.13
CA LYS A 118 15.51 -4.75 14.43
C LYS A 118 14.14 -4.18 14.09
N PHE A 119 13.18 -5.02 13.73
CA PHE A 119 11.89 -4.59 13.20
C PHE A 119 10.70 -4.91 14.12
N GLY A 120 10.88 -5.68 15.21
CA GLY A 120 9.78 -6.13 16.08
C GLY A 120 9.32 -5.16 17.16
N HIS A 121 9.91 -3.96 17.24
CA HIS A 121 9.68 -3.04 18.36
C HIS A 121 8.23 -2.55 18.52
N GLY A 122 7.77 -2.48 19.78
CA GLY A 122 6.43 -2.01 20.16
C GLY A 122 5.29 -2.87 19.63
N THR A 123 5.54 -4.16 19.46
CA THR A 123 4.50 -5.21 19.40
C THR A 123 4.18 -5.66 20.83
N PRO A 124 3.07 -6.40 21.06
CA PRO A 124 2.72 -6.88 22.40
C PRO A 124 3.83 -7.74 23.00
N ASP A 125 4.09 -7.56 24.28
CA ASP A 125 5.16 -8.24 25.04
C ASP A 125 4.64 -8.71 26.40
N ASP A 126 3.34 -8.98 26.49
CA ASP A 126 2.65 -9.37 27.71
C ASP A 126 2.67 -10.89 27.95
N TRP A 127 2.24 -11.29 29.15
CA TRP A 127 2.27 -12.69 29.57
C TRP A 127 1.53 -13.63 28.59
N ILE A 128 0.40 -13.21 28.02
CA ILE A 128 -0.37 -14.07 27.13
C ILE A 128 0.29 -14.22 25.75
N GLU A 129 0.98 -13.19 25.25
CA GLU A 129 1.81 -13.33 24.04
C GLU A 129 2.89 -14.39 24.25
N HIS A 130 3.56 -14.37 25.41
CA HIS A 130 4.68 -15.28 25.70
C HIS A 130 4.24 -16.70 26.03
N GLN A 131 3.23 -16.86 26.88
CA GLN A 131 2.88 -18.17 27.43
C GLN A 131 1.84 -18.93 26.61
N LEU A 132 1.07 -18.23 25.77
CA LEU A 132 0.05 -18.85 24.92
C LEU A 132 0.38 -18.67 23.44
N TYR A 133 0.31 -17.44 22.93
CA TYR A 133 0.28 -17.21 21.49
C TYR A 133 1.59 -17.56 20.79
N SER A 134 2.73 -17.19 21.37
CA SER A 134 4.07 -17.48 20.80
C SER A 134 4.56 -18.89 21.12
N ARG A 135 4.14 -19.45 22.26
CA ARG A 135 4.58 -20.79 22.70
C ARG A 135 3.83 -21.92 22.01
N PHE A 136 2.55 -21.71 21.74
CA PHE A 136 1.64 -22.75 21.25
C PHE A 136 1.01 -22.36 19.90
N THR A 137 1.84 -21.95 18.94
CA THR A 137 1.40 -21.39 17.65
C THR A 137 0.51 -22.33 16.83
N TRP A 138 0.80 -23.64 16.82
CA TRP A 138 0.01 -24.61 16.03
C TRP A 138 -1.21 -25.14 16.79
N GLN A 139 -1.24 -25.04 18.12
CA GLN A 139 -2.34 -25.57 18.93
C GLN A 139 -3.65 -24.80 18.69
N GLY A 140 -3.59 -23.49 18.43
CA GLY A 140 -4.77 -22.73 18.02
C GLY A 140 -5.36 -23.27 16.71
N VAL A 141 -4.50 -23.45 15.72
CA VAL A 141 -4.85 -24.05 14.42
C VAL A 141 -5.42 -25.47 14.58
N GLY A 142 -4.82 -26.30 15.45
CA GLY A 142 -5.32 -27.63 15.76
C GLY A 142 -6.67 -27.62 16.49
N LEU A 143 -6.89 -26.65 17.39
CA LEU A 143 -8.17 -26.44 18.05
C LEU A 143 -9.25 -26.04 17.04
N MET A 144 -8.94 -25.18 16.07
CA MET A 144 -9.88 -24.82 15.00
C MET A 144 -10.30 -26.05 14.18
N LEU A 145 -9.36 -26.97 13.87
CA LEU A 145 -9.68 -28.22 13.18
C LEU A 145 -10.68 -29.07 13.98
N ILE A 146 -10.46 -29.20 15.29
CA ILE A 146 -11.37 -29.94 16.18
C ILE A 146 -12.75 -29.28 16.18
N ILE A 147 -12.82 -27.95 16.25
CA ILE A 147 -14.07 -27.19 16.20
C ILE A 147 -14.81 -27.46 14.89
N ASP A 148 -14.15 -27.31 13.73
CA ASP A 148 -14.80 -27.48 12.44
C ASP A 148 -15.27 -28.93 12.21
N LEU A 149 -14.44 -29.92 12.58
CA LEU A 149 -14.83 -31.33 12.55
C LEU A 149 -16.02 -31.61 13.47
N PHE A 150 -16.07 -30.97 14.64
CA PHE A 150 -17.19 -31.13 15.55
C PHE A 150 -18.49 -30.53 15.01
N LEU A 151 -18.40 -29.32 14.44
CA LEU A 151 -19.56 -28.59 13.93
C LEU A 151 -20.12 -29.20 12.64
N PHE A 152 -19.26 -29.64 11.73
CA PHE A 152 -19.66 -30.03 10.36
C PHE A 152 -19.36 -31.50 10.02
N GLY A 153 -18.71 -32.26 10.89
CA GLY A 153 -18.29 -33.63 10.59
C GLY A 153 -17.10 -33.62 9.64
N ALA A 154 -17.00 -34.61 8.75
CA ALA A 154 -15.84 -34.81 7.86
C ALA A 154 -15.59 -33.61 6.93
N ILE A 155 -16.63 -32.94 6.45
CA ILE A 155 -16.49 -31.74 5.60
C ILE A 155 -15.85 -30.56 6.37
N GLY A 156 -15.87 -30.60 7.71
CA GLY A 156 -15.16 -29.65 8.55
C GLY A 156 -13.65 -29.62 8.28
N ALA A 157 -13.04 -30.72 7.84
CA ALA A 157 -11.64 -30.73 7.42
C ALA A 157 -11.40 -29.83 6.19
N THR A 158 -12.37 -29.79 5.26
CA THR A 158 -12.31 -28.90 4.09
C THR A 158 -12.51 -27.44 4.49
N VAL A 159 -13.45 -27.15 5.40
CA VAL A 159 -13.66 -25.80 5.96
C VAL A 159 -12.36 -25.28 6.58
N TRP A 160 -11.76 -26.09 7.46
CA TRP A 160 -10.49 -25.78 8.09
C TRP A 160 -9.37 -25.57 7.06
N ALA A 161 -9.24 -26.45 6.07
CA ALA A 161 -8.22 -26.31 5.03
C ALA A 161 -8.36 -25.00 4.24
N VAL A 162 -9.58 -24.60 3.89
CA VAL A 162 -9.85 -23.30 3.24
C VAL A 162 -9.42 -22.15 4.14
N GLN A 163 -9.72 -22.20 5.44
CA GLN A 163 -9.29 -21.17 6.40
C GLN A 163 -7.76 -21.07 6.48
N MET A 164 -7.05 -22.21 6.55
CA MET A 164 -5.59 -22.24 6.66
C MET A 164 -4.89 -21.74 5.40
N LEU A 165 -5.46 -22.01 4.23
CA LEU A 165 -4.91 -21.58 2.93
C LEU A 165 -5.22 -20.11 2.61
N TRP A 166 -6.24 -19.53 3.26
CA TRP A 166 -6.76 -18.22 2.87
C TRP A 166 -5.72 -17.10 2.92
N ILE A 167 -5.05 -16.91 4.07
CA ILE A 167 -4.03 -15.85 4.23
C ILE A 167 -2.75 -16.13 3.43
N PRO A 168 -2.19 -17.36 3.42
CA PRO A 168 -1.08 -17.72 2.53
C PRO A 168 -1.32 -17.35 1.06
N ILE A 169 -2.50 -17.67 0.52
CA ILE A 169 -2.82 -17.39 -0.88
C ILE A 169 -3.08 -15.90 -1.09
N THR A 170 -3.96 -15.30 -0.28
CA THR A 170 -4.43 -13.93 -0.51
C THR A 170 -3.39 -12.88 -0.12
N ALA A 171 -2.82 -12.95 1.08
CA ALA A 171 -1.86 -11.94 1.54
C ALA A 171 -0.44 -12.26 1.05
N ALA A 172 0.08 -13.46 1.38
CA ALA A 172 1.48 -13.78 1.08
C ALA A 172 1.74 -14.03 -0.41
N GLY A 173 0.75 -14.56 -1.13
CA GLY A 173 0.79 -14.74 -2.58
C GLY A 173 0.31 -13.50 -3.33
N VAL A 174 -1.00 -13.20 -3.28
CA VAL A 174 -1.64 -12.19 -4.13
C VAL A 174 -1.21 -10.77 -3.78
N ILE A 175 -1.28 -10.32 -2.52
CA ILE A 175 -0.90 -8.95 -2.15
C ILE A 175 0.61 -8.73 -2.34
N ASN A 176 1.46 -9.59 -1.78
CA ASN A 176 2.92 -9.41 -1.93
C ASN A 176 3.40 -9.65 -3.37
N GLY A 177 2.74 -10.54 -4.12
CA GLY A 177 3.06 -10.84 -5.51
C GLY A 177 2.42 -9.84 -6.48
N ILE A 178 1.12 -9.98 -6.74
CA ILE A 178 0.40 -9.14 -7.71
C ILE A 178 0.45 -7.67 -7.30
N GLY A 179 0.29 -7.37 -6.01
CA GLY A 179 0.36 -5.99 -5.51
C GLY A 179 1.70 -5.31 -5.77
N HIS A 180 2.78 -6.03 -6.07
CA HIS A 180 4.08 -5.48 -6.46
C HIS A 180 4.45 -5.71 -7.93
N TYR A 181 3.57 -6.31 -8.71
CA TYR A 181 3.88 -6.74 -10.07
C TYR A 181 2.90 -6.18 -11.11
N TRP A 182 1.60 -6.14 -10.80
CA TRP A 182 0.58 -5.77 -11.77
C TRP A 182 -0.65 -5.12 -11.15
N GLY A 183 -1.03 -3.99 -11.72
CA GLY A 183 -2.20 -3.22 -11.31
C GLY A 183 -2.12 -1.77 -11.76
N TYR A 184 -3.01 -0.94 -11.25
CA TYR A 184 -3.00 0.50 -11.49
C TYR A 184 -2.24 1.24 -10.37
N ARG A 185 -1.75 2.43 -10.66
CA ARG A 185 -1.08 3.28 -9.66
C ARG A 185 -1.73 4.66 -9.60
N ASN A 186 -1.99 5.12 -8.40
CA ASN A 186 -2.36 6.51 -8.16
C ASN A 186 -1.14 7.41 -7.96
N TYR A 187 -0.06 6.83 -7.45
CA TYR A 187 1.13 7.53 -7.00
C TYR A 187 2.40 6.86 -7.51
N ASP A 188 3.39 7.69 -7.81
CA ASP A 188 4.72 7.27 -8.26
C ASP A 188 5.68 7.21 -7.06
N CYS A 189 5.38 6.37 -6.06
CA CYS A 189 6.32 6.04 -4.98
C CYS A 189 7.49 5.20 -5.52
N GLU A 190 8.63 5.15 -4.83
CA GLU A 190 9.87 4.58 -5.35
C GLU A 190 9.78 3.08 -5.69
N ASP A 191 8.97 2.32 -4.95
CA ASP A 191 8.76 0.88 -5.15
C ASP A 191 7.85 0.50 -6.33
N ALA A 192 7.72 -0.81 -6.59
CA ALA A 192 6.91 -1.39 -7.65
C ALA A 192 5.42 -1.61 -7.28
N SER A 193 4.96 -1.16 -6.10
CA SER A 193 3.59 -1.38 -5.63
C SER A 193 2.50 -0.87 -6.58
N THR A 194 1.40 -1.61 -6.70
CA THR A 194 0.25 -1.34 -7.56
C THR A 194 -1.03 -1.65 -6.80
N ASN A 195 -2.07 -0.85 -7.01
CA ASN A 195 -3.41 -1.24 -6.60
C ASN A 195 -3.93 -2.31 -7.57
N ILE A 196 -4.43 -3.43 -7.04
CA ILE A 196 -4.91 -4.56 -7.83
C ILE A 196 -6.31 -4.25 -8.41
N VAL A 197 -7.26 -3.95 -7.53
CA VAL A 197 -8.65 -3.59 -7.88
C VAL A 197 -9.17 -2.50 -6.93
N PRO A 198 -10.15 -1.68 -7.33
CA PRO A 198 -10.63 -0.58 -6.50
C PRO A 198 -11.62 -0.99 -5.39
N TRP A 199 -12.13 -2.22 -5.42
CA TRP A 199 -13.20 -2.72 -4.54
C TRP A 199 -12.65 -3.46 -3.33
N GLY A 200 -11.76 -2.85 -2.54
CA GLY A 200 -11.01 -3.51 -1.48
C GLY A 200 -11.89 -4.15 -0.39
N ILE A 201 -12.38 -5.36 -0.68
CA ILE A 201 -13.42 -6.11 0.04
C ILE A 201 -12.88 -7.50 0.36
N LEU A 202 -12.38 -8.20 -0.66
CA LEU A 202 -11.99 -9.61 -0.57
C LEU A 202 -10.76 -9.82 0.32
N ILE A 203 -9.86 -8.84 0.36
CA ILE A 203 -8.64 -8.87 1.18
C ILE A 203 -8.63 -7.64 2.09
N GLY A 204 -9.79 -7.17 2.53
CA GLY A 204 -9.84 -6.18 3.63
C GLY A 204 -9.37 -4.78 3.27
N GLY A 205 -9.22 -4.44 1.99
CA GLY A 205 -8.70 -3.16 1.52
C GLY A 205 -7.22 -3.21 1.11
N GLU A 206 -6.53 -4.31 1.39
CA GLU A 206 -5.11 -4.51 1.06
C GLU A 206 -4.85 -4.51 -0.47
N GLU A 207 -5.90 -4.68 -1.27
CA GLU A 207 -5.85 -4.57 -2.73
C GLU A 207 -5.44 -3.16 -3.20
N LEU A 208 -5.52 -2.15 -2.33
CA LEU A 208 -5.12 -0.75 -2.58
C LEU A 208 -3.65 -0.52 -2.20
N HIS A 209 -2.79 -1.41 -2.68
CA HIS A 209 -1.40 -1.54 -2.22
C HIS A 209 -0.47 -0.39 -2.62
N ASN A 210 -0.66 0.23 -3.79
CA ASN A 210 0.09 1.43 -4.17
C ASN A 210 -0.23 2.62 -3.26
N ASN A 211 -1.50 2.78 -2.88
CA ASN A 211 -1.89 3.82 -1.93
C ASN A 211 -1.26 3.56 -0.56
N HIS A 212 -1.29 2.30 -0.12
CA HIS A 212 -0.67 1.84 1.11
C HIS A 212 0.82 2.18 1.14
N HIS A 213 1.59 1.72 0.16
CA HIS A 213 3.04 1.99 0.08
C HIS A 213 3.38 3.48 0.02
N THR A 214 2.54 4.28 -0.63
CA THR A 214 2.72 5.74 -0.67
C THR A 214 2.46 6.40 0.69
N TYR A 215 1.45 5.94 1.43
CA TYR A 215 1.04 6.49 2.72
C TYR A 215 1.04 5.41 3.81
N ALA A 216 2.16 4.71 4.01
CA ALA A 216 2.22 3.49 4.82
C ALA A 216 1.69 3.66 6.26
N THR A 217 1.80 4.85 6.85
CA THR A 217 1.30 5.12 8.21
C THR A 217 -0.19 5.49 8.28
N SER A 218 -0.90 5.47 7.15
CA SER A 218 -2.32 5.77 7.06
C SER A 218 -3.19 4.61 7.50
N ALA A 219 -4.24 4.88 8.28
CA ALA A 219 -5.23 3.86 8.65
C ALA A 219 -6.23 3.58 7.52
N LYS A 220 -6.27 4.44 6.49
CA LYS A 220 -7.15 4.34 5.33
C LYS A 220 -6.32 4.07 4.07
N LEU A 221 -6.60 2.98 3.38
CA LEU A 221 -5.88 2.57 2.17
C LEU A 221 -6.51 3.15 0.89
N SER A 222 -7.81 3.48 0.91
CA SER A 222 -8.46 4.19 -0.21
C SER A 222 -8.15 5.69 -0.23
N ASN A 223 -7.86 6.20 -1.43
CA ASN A 223 -7.51 7.60 -1.64
C ASN A 223 -8.35 8.27 -2.75
N LYS A 224 -8.81 7.51 -3.74
CA LYS A 224 -9.71 8.02 -4.79
C LYS A 224 -11.17 7.74 -4.45
N TRP A 225 -12.07 8.54 -5.03
CA TRP A 225 -13.51 8.48 -4.73
C TRP A 225 -14.17 7.16 -5.19
N TYR A 226 -13.59 6.51 -6.20
CA TYR A 226 -14.06 5.22 -6.73
C TYR A 226 -13.43 4.01 -6.01
N GLU A 227 -12.53 4.25 -5.03
CA GLU A 227 -11.90 3.19 -4.26
C GLU A 227 -12.67 2.95 -2.96
N PHE A 228 -12.98 1.69 -2.72
CA PHE A 228 -13.61 1.23 -1.49
C PHE A 228 -12.60 0.47 -0.64
N ASP A 229 -12.61 0.72 0.67
CA ASP A 229 -11.74 0.07 1.65
C ASP A 229 -12.62 -0.42 2.80
N ILE A 230 -12.90 -1.73 2.81
CA ILE A 230 -13.76 -2.33 3.84
C ILE A 230 -13.09 -2.32 5.22
N GLY A 231 -11.76 -2.45 5.28
CA GLY A 231 -11.01 -2.34 6.53
C GLY A 231 -11.17 -0.96 7.16
N TRP A 232 -11.21 0.10 6.34
CA TRP A 232 -11.52 1.45 6.82
C TRP A 232 -12.95 1.57 7.36
N ALA A 233 -13.93 0.93 6.71
CA ALA A 233 -15.30 0.91 7.21
C ALA A 233 -15.38 0.26 8.62
N TYR A 234 -14.67 -0.85 8.84
CA TYR A 234 -14.58 -1.48 10.17
C TYR A 234 -13.87 -0.61 11.19
N ILE A 235 -12.77 0.05 10.81
CA ILE A 235 -12.07 1.00 11.70
C ILE A 235 -13.00 2.17 12.07
N CYS A 236 -13.79 2.69 11.13
CA CYS A 236 -14.79 3.71 11.43
C CYS A 236 -15.86 3.23 12.41
N ALA A 237 -16.35 2.00 12.27
CA ALA A 237 -17.30 1.42 13.21
C ALA A 237 -16.68 1.22 14.61
N LEU A 238 -15.45 0.72 14.70
CA LEU A 238 -14.75 0.62 16.00
C LEU A 238 -14.51 2.00 16.61
N ARG A 239 -14.17 3.00 15.79
CA ARG A 239 -13.97 4.39 16.25
C ARG A 239 -15.26 5.00 16.78
N SER A 240 -16.42 4.80 16.13
CA SER A 240 -17.70 5.33 16.62
C SER A 240 -18.11 4.71 17.95
N LEU A 241 -17.67 3.49 18.23
CA LEU A 241 -17.85 2.80 19.51
C LEU A 241 -16.79 3.17 20.57
N GLY A 242 -15.84 4.07 20.26
CA GLY A 242 -14.73 4.42 21.17
C GLY A 242 -13.65 3.33 21.30
N LEU A 243 -13.68 2.31 20.45
CA LEU A 243 -12.78 1.14 20.50
C LEU A 243 -11.53 1.30 19.61
N ALA A 244 -11.43 2.36 18.82
CA ALA A 244 -10.27 2.66 17.99
C ALA A 244 -10.00 4.17 17.92
N LYS A 245 -8.72 4.56 17.94
CA LYS A 245 -8.25 5.93 17.73
C LYS A 245 -7.35 5.98 16.49
N VAL A 246 -7.87 6.55 15.41
CA VAL A 246 -7.09 6.78 14.18
C VAL A 246 -6.06 7.86 14.42
N LYS A 247 -4.79 7.59 14.10
CA LYS A 247 -3.70 8.56 14.24
C LYS A 247 -3.47 9.35 12.98
N LYS A 248 -3.48 8.68 11.82
CA LYS A 248 -3.09 9.26 10.54
C LYS A 248 -4.00 8.78 9.42
N VAL A 249 -4.27 9.68 8.49
CA VAL A 249 -4.95 9.45 7.21
C VAL A 249 -4.19 10.21 6.13
N PRO A 250 -4.37 9.89 4.84
CA PRO A 250 -3.67 10.59 3.78
C PRO A 250 -4.10 12.07 3.79
N PRO A 251 -3.17 13.01 3.57
CA PRO A 251 -3.50 14.42 3.53
C PRO A 251 -4.47 14.69 2.39
N LYS A 252 -5.49 15.51 2.66
CA LYS A 252 -6.38 16.03 1.62
C LYS A 252 -5.90 17.42 1.21
N PRO A 253 -5.66 17.68 -0.08
CA PRO A 253 -5.18 18.98 -0.52
C PRO A 253 -6.25 20.04 -0.28
N ILE A 254 -5.91 21.09 0.46
CA ILE A 254 -6.74 22.27 0.65
C ILE A 254 -6.20 23.37 -0.25
N LEU A 255 -7.08 23.93 -1.09
CA LEU A 255 -6.73 24.97 -2.06
C LEU A 255 -7.36 26.29 -1.64
N SER A 256 -6.51 27.29 -1.45
CA SER A 256 -6.85 28.68 -1.20
C SER A 256 -6.88 29.49 -2.50
N GLU A 257 -7.01 30.81 -2.41
CA GLU A 257 -6.76 31.72 -3.52
C GLU A 257 -5.28 31.71 -3.93
N VAL A 258 -5.00 32.17 -5.15
CA VAL A 258 -3.62 32.26 -5.64
C VAL A 258 -2.89 33.34 -4.87
N ARG A 259 -1.75 33.00 -4.28
CA ARG A 259 -0.90 33.94 -3.53
C ARG A 259 0.59 33.72 -3.85
N PRO A 260 1.51 34.63 -3.47
CA PRO A 260 2.93 34.34 -3.53
C PRO A 260 3.29 33.10 -2.69
N ALA A 261 4.23 32.29 -3.16
CA ALA A 261 4.68 31.14 -2.37
C ALA A 261 5.36 31.63 -1.08
N ASP A 262 4.84 31.18 0.05
CA ASP A 262 5.30 31.46 1.40
C ASP A 262 5.60 30.16 2.16
N ASP A 263 6.03 30.27 3.41
CA ASP A 263 6.36 29.13 4.26
C ASP A 263 5.21 28.14 4.44
N LYS A 264 3.97 28.65 4.48
CA LYS A 264 2.76 27.81 4.61
C LYS A 264 2.48 27.04 3.33
N THR A 265 2.67 27.69 2.18
CA THR A 265 2.57 27.05 0.86
C THR A 265 3.62 25.95 0.72
N LEU A 266 4.86 26.20 1.11
CA LEU A 266 5.93 25.20 1.07
C LEU A 266 5.60 23.97 1.92
N GLU A 267 5.13 24.17 3.15
CA GLU A 267 4.75 23.08 4.06
C GLU A 267 3.58 22.26 3.51
N ALA A 268 2.56 22.92 2.96
CA ALA A 268 1.43 22.27 2.31
C ALA A 268 1.87 21.45 1.08
N ILE A 269 2.82 21.97 0.30
CA ILE A 269 3.39 21.26 -0.86
C ILE A 269 4.17 20.02 -0.41
N ILE A 270 5.04 20.13 0.59
CA ILE A 270 5.81 18.99 1.12
C ILE A 270 4.87 17.91 1.66
N THR A 271 3.81 18.32 2.36
CA THR A 271 2.78 17.41 2.89
C THR A 271 2.02 16.69 1.78
N ASN A 272 1.71 17.37 0.68
CA ASN A 272 0.94 16.83 -0.44
C ASN A 272 1.81 16.37 -1.63
N ARG A 273 3.12 16.16 -1.41
CA ARG A 273 4.10 15.93 -2.49
C ARG A 273 3.71 14.81 -3.47
N TYR A 274 3.17 13.70 -2.98
CA TYR A 274 2.79 12.57 -3.83
C TYR A 274 1.59 12.92 -4.73
N GLU A 275 0.57 13.60 -4.20
CA GLU A 275 -0.58 14.06 -5.00
C GLU A 275 -0.17 15.15 -6.01
N ILE A 276 0.76 16.03 -5.63
CA ILE A 276 1.33 17.04 -6.53
C ILE A 276 2.07 16.37 -7.68
N MET A 277 2.94 15.40 -7.42
CA MET A 277 3.67 14.67 -8.45
C MET A 277 2.76 13.82 -9.34
N ALA A 278 1.79 13.12 -8.75
CA ALA A 278 0.80 12.38 -9.53
C ALA A 278 0.01 13.31 -10.48
N ARG A 279 -0.29 14.53 -10.04
CA ARG A 279 -0.93 15.55 -10.86
C ARG A 279 0.00 16.09 -11.94
N TYR A 280 1.28 16.31 -11.61
CA TYR A 280 2.29 16.72 -12.57
C TYR A 280 2.43 15.71 -13.70
N SER A 281 2.54 14.41 -13.38
CA SER A 281 2.60 13.34 -14.38
C SER A 281 1.37 13.32 -15.30
N LYS A 282 0.17 13.63 -14.77
CA LYS A 282 -1.05 13.79 -15.59
C LYS A 282 -0.98 15.01 -16.51
N THR A 283 -0.47 16.14 -16.01
CA THR A 283 -0.25 17.35 -16.83
C THR A 283 0.76 17.08 -17.94
N LEU A 284 1.87 16.41 -17.62
CA LEU A 284 2.89 15.97 -18.57
C LEU A 284 2.29 15.06 -19.64
N LYS A 285 1.53 14.03 -19.25
CA LYS A 285 0.86 13.11 -20.18
C LYS A 285 -0.08 13.84 -21.15
N ARG A 286 -0.83 14.84 -20.68
CA ARG A 286 -1.70 15.67 -21.54
C ARG A 286 -0.91 16.55 -22.49
N CYS A 287 0.15 17.20 -22.01
CA CYS A 287 1.04 18.03 -22.82
C CYS A 287 1.63 17.21 -23.97
N ILE A 288 2.18 16.04 -23.64
CA ILE A 288 2.74 15.09 -24.60
C ILE A 288 1.67 14.64 -25.60
N ALA A 289 0.47 14.26 -25.14
CA ALA A 289 -0.61 13.82 -26.02
C ALA A 289 -1.03 14.91 -27.03
N ASN A 290 -1.06 16.17 -26.60
CA ASN A 290 -1.35 17.30 -27.49
C ASN A 290 -0.22 17.50 -28.51
N GLU A 291 1.04 17.47 -28.09
CA GLU A 291 2.20 17.59 -29.01
C GLU A 291 2.22 16.46 -30.05
N PHE A 292 1.88 15.23 -29.66
CA PHE A 292 1.77 14.09 -30.58
C PHE A 292 0.74 14.28 -31.70
N GLN A 293 -0.36 15.00 -31.44
CA GLN A 293 -1.36 15.27 -32.47
C GLN A 293 -0.83 16.25 -33.53
N HIS A 294 0.17 17.08 -33.18
CA HIS A 294 0.70 18.13 -34.05
C HIS A 294 1.91 17.68 -34.88
N MET A 295 2.52 16.53 -34.59
CA MET A 295 3.71 16.04 -35.30
C MET A 295 3.53 14.59 -35.79
N GLN A 296 3.23 14.41 -37.08
CA GLN A 296 3.08 13.10 -37.73
C GLN A 296 4.37 12.25 -37.70
N GLU A 297 5.55 12.87 -37.83
CA GLU A 297 6.86 12.19 -37.77
C GLU A 297 7.21 11.66 -36.37
N PHE A 298 6.73 12.31 -35.30
CA PHE A 298 6.99 11.91 -33.92
C PHE A 298 6.16 10.67 -33.52
N ALA A 299 5.00 10.47 -34.12
CA ALA A 299 4.05 9.42 -33.76
C ALA A 299 4.54 7.99 -34.07
N SER A 300 5.44 7.82 -35.04
CA SER A 300 5.97 6.50 -35.44
C SER A 300 7.01 5.94 -34.45
N HIS A 301 7.86 6.80 -33.88
CA HIS A 301 8.95 6.39 -32.98
C HIS A 301 8.55 6.25 -31.51
N LEU A 302 7.29 6.55 -31.16
CA LEU A 302 6.90 6.82 -29.77
C LEU A 302 5.50 6.30 -29.39
N LYS A 303 4.97 5.33 -30.13
CA LYS A 303 3.74 4.63 -29.70
C LYS A 303 3.88 4.06 -28.28
N ASP A 304 5.07 3.58 -27.93
CA ASP A 304 5.46 3.05 -26.61
C ASP A 304 5.81 4.15 -25.59
N ALA A 305 6.26 5.34 -26.02
CA ALA A 305 6.62 6.42 -25.09
C ALA A 305 5.45 6.92 -24.24
N ARG A 306 4.22 6.75 -24.73
CA ARG A 306 3.02 7.03 -23.93
C ARG A 306 2.95 6.21 -22.65
N ASP A 307 3.62 5.07 -22.60
CA ASP A 307 3.56 4.11 -21.48
C ASP A 307 4.64 4.36 -20.43
N TRP A 308 5.77 4.98 -20.79
CA TRP A 308 6.90 5.19 -19.88
C TRP A 308 7.25 6.65 -19.61
N LEU A 309 6.91 7.60 -20.49
CA LEU A 309 7.36 9.00 -20.39
C LEU A 309 6.82 9.76 -19.18
N TYR A 310 5.75 9.27 -18.56
CA TYR A 310 5.16 9.85 -17.33
C TYR A 310 5.65 9.16 -16.04
N LYS A 311 6.38 8.04 -16.14
CA LYS A 311 6.99 7.34 -15.01
C LYS A 311 8.13 8.18 -14.44
N ASP A 312 8.52 7.90 -13.20
CA ASP A 312 9.75 8.45 -12.62
C ASP A 312 10.96 8.01 -13.44
N GLU A 313 11.90 8.93 -13.65
CA GLU A 313 13.10 8.67 -14.45
C GLU A 313 13.99 7.60 -13.83
N SER A 314 13.96 7.46 -12.50
CA SER A 314 14.67 6.38 -11.79
C SER A 314 14.20 4.99 -12.23
N LYS A 315 12.96 4.87 -12.72
CA LYS A 315 12.32 3.61 -13.13
C LYS A 315 12.43 3.32 -14.63
N LEU A 316 13.00 4.24 -15.40
CA LEU A 316 13.21 4.02 -16.82
C LEU A 316 14.37 3.04 -17.03
N THR A 317 14.16 2.08 -17.92
CA THR A 317 15.22 1.22 -18.45
C THR A 317 16.29 2.07 -19.15
N ALA A 318 17.49 1.52 -19.33
CA ALA A 318 18.56 2.22 -20.05
C ALA A 318 18.13 2.69 -21.45
N LEU A 319 17.37 1.85 -22.16
CA LEU A 319 16.81 2.17 -23.48
C LEU A 319 15.76 3.29 -23.41
N GLU A 320 14.86 3.27 -22.43
CA GLU A 320 13.87 4.34 -22.24
C GLU A 320 14.54 5.67 -21.86
N LYS A 321 15.62 5.65 -21.06
CA LYS A 321 16.42 6.84 -20.74
C LYS A 321 17.10 7.41 -21.99
N GLU A 322 17.70 6.56 -22.82
CA GLU A 322 18.30 6.99 -24.08
C GLU A 322 17.25 7.61 -25.02
N LYS A 323 16.09 6.97 -25.16
CA LYS A 323 14.95 7.52 -25.91
C LYS A 323 14.52 8.87 -25.34
N LEU A 324 14.38 9.00 -24.02
CA LEU A 324 14.01 10.25 -23.36
C LEU A 324 14.97 11.39 -23.73
N GLU A 325 16.28 11.13 -23.62
CA GLU A 325 17.31 12.12 -23.96
C GLU A 325 17.26 12.50 -25.45
N GLY A 326 17.02 11.53 -26.33
CA GLY A 326 16.77 11.79 -27.76
C GLY A 326 15.59 12.74 -27.99
N LEU A 327 14.49 12.53 -27.26
CA LEU A 327 13.29 13.38 -27.37
C LEU A 327 13.48 14.77 -26.79
N MET A 328 14.22 14.88 -25.70
CA MET A 328 14.53 16.18 -25.09
C MET A 328 15.43 17.04 -25.99
N LYS A 329 16.21 16.43 -26.90
CA LYS A 329 17.00 17.17 -27.91
C LYS A 329 16.14 17.74 -29.03
N THR A 330 15.06 17.06 -29.40
CA THR A 330 14.22 17.45 -30.53
C THR A 330 12.98 18.25 -30.13
N ASN A 331 12.52 18.14 -28.88
CA ASN A 331 11.36 18.88 -28.37
C ASN A 331 11.71 19.71 -27.12
N SER A 332 11.83 21.03 -27.32
CA SER A 332 12.17 21.99 -26.27
C SER A 332 11.09 22.10 -25.18
N GLN A 333 9.81 21.95 -25.54
CA GLN A 333 8.72 21.96 -24.55
C GLN A 333 8.78 20.72 -23.64
N LEU A 334 8.95 19.53 -24.21
CA LEU A 334 9.11 18.29 -23.45
C LEU A 334 10.33 18.38 -22.53
N ARG A 335 11.46 18.84 -23.06
CA ARG A 335 12.67 19.07 -22.26
C ARG A 335 12.38 19.97 -21.06
N LYS A 336 11.72 21.11 -21.28
CA LYS A 336 11.34 22.04 -20.19
C LYS A 336 10.44 21.37 -19.17
N MET A 337 9.44 20.60 -19.60
CA MET A 337 8.54 19.87 -18.69
C MET A 337 9.29 18.82 -17.84
N ILE A 338 10.26 18.11 -18.41
CA ILE A 338 11.05 17.12 -17.67
C ILE A 338 12.01 17.80 -16.70
N GLU A 339 12.73 18.83 -17.13
CA GLU A 339 13.60 19.63 -16.25
C GLU A 339 12.83 20.22 -15.06
N MET A 340 11.66 20.81 -15.30
CA MET A 340 10.82 21.37 -14.26
C MET A 340 10.27 20.29 -13.31
N ARG A 341 10.04 19.06 -13.79
CA ARG A 341 9.69 17.91 -12.92
C ARG A 341 10.83 17.57 -11.97
N ARG A 342 12.05 17.42 -12.51
CA ARG A 342 13.26 17.09 -11.74
C ARG A 342 13.50 18.13 -10.64
N GLU A 343 13.37 19.40 -10.98
CA GLU A 343 13.54 20.51 -10.03
C GLU A 343 12.46 20.54 -8.96
N LEU A 344 11.19 20.31 -9.32
CA LEU A 344 10.09 20.25 -8.37
C LEU A 344 10.29 19.12 -7.36
N HIS A 345 10.69 17.94 -7.86
CA HIS A 345 11.01 16.79 -7.01
C HIS A 345 12.19 17.08 -6.06
N ALA A 346 13.21 17.81 -6.54
CA ALA A 346 14.37 18.17 -5.74
C ALA A 346 14.07 19.08 -4.53
N ILE A 347 12.96 19.83 -4.54
CA ILE A 347 12.57 20.73 -3.44
C ILE A 347 12.35 19.96 -2.12
N TRP A 348 11.81 18.74 -2.17
CA TRP A 348 11.60 17.93 -0.96
C TRP A 348 12.50 16.70 -0.87
N GLY A 349 13.30 16.43 -1.90
CA GLY A 349 14.30 15.35 -1.88
C GLY A 349 15.61 15.72 -1.16
N ARG A 350 15.87 17.02 -0.88
CA ARG A 350 17.12 17.48 -0.26
C ARG A 350 17.01 17.60 1.25
N SER A 351 17.60 16.66 1.98
CA SER A 351 17.58 16.60 3.45
C SER A 351 18.37 17.73 4.16
N ASN A 352 19.33 18.37 3.47
CA ASN A 352 20.25 19.34 4.08
C ASN A 352 19.92 20.81 3.75
N ALA A 353 18.83 21.08 3.02
CA ALA A 353 18.47 22.45 2.62
C ALA A 353 17.72 23.18 3.75
N THR A 354 18.02 24.47 3.96
CA THR A 354 17.27 25.30 4.91
C THR A 354 15.87 25.62 4.36
N ARG A 355 14.92 25.92 5.25
CA ARG A 355 13.54 26.30 4.86
C ARG A 355 13.54 27.50 3.89
N GLU A 356 14.40 28.47 4.13
CA GLU A 356 14.59 29.65 3.27
C GLU A 356 15.10 29.28 1.87
N GLN A 357 16.07 28.35 1.78
CA GLN A 357 16.58 27.87 0.50
C GLN A 357 15.48 27.13 -0.28
N LEU A 358 14.70 26.27 0.38
CA LEU A 358 13.59 25.56 -0.25
C LEU A 358 12.49 26.51 -0.72
N LEU A 359 12.17 27.52 0.08
CA LEU A 359 11.21 28.55 -0.30
C LEU A 359 11.69 29.37 -1.51
N GLY A 360 12.97 29.74 -1.53
CA GLY A 360 13.60 30.42 -2.67
C GLY A 360 13.55 29.58 -3.94
N GLN A 361 13.83 28.27 -3.83
CA GLN A 361 13.72 27.33 -4.96
C GLN A 361 12.28 27.21 -5.45
N LEU A 362 11.30 27.09 -4.55
CA LEU A 362 9.88 27.04 -4.91
C LEU A 362 9.45 28.32 -5.64
N ARG A 363 9.85 29.50 -5.16
CA ARG A 363 9.56 30.78 -5.83
C ARG A 363 10.19 30.85 -7.22
N SER A 364 11.47 30.48 -7.34
CA SER A 364 12.18 30.41 -8.63
C SER A 364 11.51 29.44 -9.61
N TRP A 365 11.05 28.29 -9.10
CA TRP A 365 10.30 27.31 -9.87
C TRP A 365 8.98 27.90 -10.39
N CYS A 366 8.19 28.56 -9.52
CA CYS A 366 6.94 29.19 -9.92
C CYS A 366 7.16 30.27 -10.98
N ASN A 367 8.14 31.15 -10.78
CA ASN A 367 8.44 32.23 -11.72
C ASN A 367 8.83 31.67 -13.11
N ARG A 368 9.74 30.69 -13.16
CA ARG A 368 10.16 30.09 -14.44
C ARG A 368 9.03 29.34 -15.14
N ALA A 369 8.15 28.68 -14.38
CA ALA A 369 6.95 28.03 -14.92
C ALA A 369 5.98 29.04 -15.57
N GLU A 370 5.87 30.24 -15.00
CA GLU A 370 4.91 31.27 -15.43
C GLU A 370 5.46 32.17 -16.55
N GLU A 371 6.76 32.45 -16.56
CA GLU A 371 7.42 33.31 -17.57
C GLU A 371 7.84 32.56 -18.84
N THR A 372 8.41 31.37 -18.67
CA THR A 372 9.09 30.63 -19.76
C THR A 372 8.52 29.24 -20.00
N GLY A 373 7.53 28.82 -19.21
CA GLY A 373 6.91 27.51 -19.33
C GLY A 373 5.79 27.48 -20.37
N PRO A 374 5.48 26.30 -20.94
CA PRO A 374 4.24 26.12 -21.68
C PRO A 374 3.02 26.41 -20.79
N HIS A 375 1.88 26.69 -21.40
CA HIS A 375 0.63 27.04 -20.70
C HIS A 375 0.28 26.07 -19.56
N SER A 376 0.51 24.77 -19.78
CA SER A 376 0.29 23.71 -18.79
C SER A 376 1.14 23.86 -17.52
N LEU A 377 2.38 24.35 -17.60
CA LEU A 377 3.22 24.66 -16.44
C LEU A 377 2.75 25.91 -15.73
N LYS A 378 2.33 26.93 -16.47
CA LYS A 378 1.77 28.15 -15.89
C LYS A 378 0.55 27.85 -15.05
N GLU A 379 -0.40 27.09 -15.58
CA GLU A 379 -1.58 26.63 -14.82
C GLU A 379 -1.19 25.77 -13.61
N PHE A 380 -0.19 24.89 -13.77
CA PHE A 380 0.29 24.06 -12.67
C PHE A 380 0.90 24.91 -11.56
N SER A 381 1.72 25.91 -11.88
CA SER A 381 2.29 26.86 -10.92
C SER A 381 1.22 27.63 -10.17
N LEU A 382 0.25 28.20 -10.89
CA LEU A 382 -0.88 28.92 -10.27
C LEU A 382 -1.63 28.02 -9.29
N ARG A 383 -1.84 26.74 -9.64
CA ARG A 383 -2.45 25.79 -8.72
C ARG A 383 -1.54 25.44 -7.54
N LEU A 384 -0.24 25.25 -7.77
CA LEU A 384 0.74 24.94 -6.74
C LEU A 384 0.74 26.01 -5.64
N ARG A 385 0.64 27.27 -6.04
CA ARG A 385 0.53 28.45 -5.16
C ARG A 385 -0.78 28.56 -4.38
N ARG A 386 -1.77 27.70 -4.67
CA ARG A 386 -3.03 27.62 -3.92
C ARG A 386 -2.96 26.62 -2.77
N TYR A 387 -1.96 25.72 -2.74
CA TYR A 387 -1.86 24.72 -1.66
C TYR A 387 -1.72 25.39 -0.30
N SER A 388 -2.52 24.91 0.65
CA SER A 388 -2.60 25.45 2.00
C SER A 388 -2.80 24.33 3.01
N ASN A 389 -2.39 24.58 4.25
CA ASN A 389 -2.67 23.70 5.38
C ASN A 389 -4.05 24.03 5.98
N PRO A 390 -4.68 23.08 6.70
CA PRO A 390 -5.87 23.37 7.50
C PRO A 390 -5.59 24.55 8.44
N ALA A 391 -6.59 25.41 8.63
CA ALA A 391 -6.51 26.57 9.52
C ALA A 391 -6.33 26.17 10.99
#